data_AF-A0A7W8GGT3-F1
#
_entry.id   AF-A0A7W8GGT3-F1
#
_cell.length_a   1.000
_cell.length_b   1.000
_cell.length_c   1.000
_cell.angle_alpha   90.00
_cell.angle_beta   90.00
_cell.angle_gamma   90.00
#
_symmetry.space_group_name_H-M   'P 1'
#
loop_
_entity.id
_entity.type
_entity.pdbx_description
1 polymer ?
#
loop_
_entity_poly.entity_id
_entity_poly.type
_entity_poly.pdbx_seq_one_letter_code
_entity_poly.pdbx_strand_id
1 'polypeptide(L)'
;MEDLIKGRLGGADGFNVRCAIDGDRISGRAGGRLYGQDIELEITERGVQGTVGEESVKIELEEGELRGHVGNQKLVLRGVDRVTGFLGEPIVGWNVAAQQQGERLQGQLGSTVLGRPFELDLGTAPGWVGTLVAVVAFYALEPRVSGKAVSS
;
A
#
# COMPACT_ATOMS: atom_id res chain seq x y z
N MET A 1 8.70 12.56 16.60
CA MET A 1 8.91 11.11 16.81
C MET A 1 8.53 10.50 15.48
N GLU A 2 9.51 9.96 14.78
CA GLU A 2 9.32 9.46 13.41
C GLU A 2 8.93 7.99 13.52
N ASP A 3 7.74 7.62 13.06
CA ASP A 3 7.34 6.22 13.01
C ASP A 3 7.86 5.61 11.71
N LEU A 4 8.61 4.51 11.81
CA LEU A 4 9.22 3.88 10.65
C LEU A 4 8.48 2.59 10.30
N ILE A 5 7.75 2.63 9.19
CA ILE A 5 7.19 1.43 8.57
C ILE A 5 8.29 0.74 7.76
N LYS A 6 8.58 -0.52 8.06
CA LYS A 6 9.55 -1.31 7.31
C LYS A 6 9.10 -2.74 7.15
N GLY A 7 9.36 -3.36 6.01
CA GLY A 7 9.08 -4.78 5.85
C GLY A 7 9.26 -5.27 4.44
N ARG A 8 8.53 -6.32 4.09
CA ARG A 8 8.72 -7.06 2.85
C ARG A 8 7.40 -7.45 2.21
N LEU A 9 7.35 -7.36 0.88
CA LEU A 9 6.22 -7.73 0.05
C LEU A 9 6.62 -8.84 -0.92
N GLY A 10 5.97 -10.00 -0.85
CA GLY A 10 6.14 -11.09 -1.83
C GLY A 10 7.06 -12.24 -1.42
N GLY A 11 7.33 -12.46 -0.13
CA GLY A 11 8.08 -13.62 0.35
C GLY A 11 9.59 -13.58 0.00
N ALA A 12 10.19 -14.74 -0.33
CA ALA A 12 11.64 -14.89 -0.51
C ALA A 12 12.23 -14.00 -1.62
N ASP A 13 11.55 -13.90 -2.77
CA ASP A 13 11.86 -12.99 -3.89
C ASP A 13 11.12 -11.64 -3.77
N GLY A 14 10.69 -11.30 -2.56
CA GLY A 14 9.93 -10.10 -2.28
C GLY A 14 10.75 -8.82 -2.27
N PHE A 15 10.04 -7.70 -2.39
CA PHE A 15 10.59 -6.35 -2.35
C PHE A 15 10.63 -5.83 -0.91
N ASN A 16 11.65 -5.03 -0.60
CA ASN A 16 11.68 -4.32 0.69
C ASN A 16 10.87 -3.03 0.59
N VAL A 17 10.12 -2.72 1.64
CA VAL A 17 9.36 -1.49 1.78
C VAL A 17 9.89 -0.76 3.00
N ARG A 18 10.19 0.53 2.86
CA ARG A 18 10.62 1.37 3.97
C ARG A 18 10.02 2.76 3.82
N CYS A 19 9.15 3.14 4.74
CA CYS A 19 8.51 4.44 4.81
C CYS A 19 8.65 5.02 6.22
N ALA A 20 8.89 6.31 6.30
CA ALA A 20 8.83 7.09 7.51
C ALA A 20 7.51 7.87 7.53
N ILE A 21 6.91 7.96 8.71
CA ILE A 21 5.74 8.77 9.00
C ILE A 21 6.19 9.88 9.92
N ASP A 22 5.91 11.11 9.49
CA ASP A 22 6.13 12.33 10.26
C ASP A 22 4.79 13.07 10.37
N GLY A 23 4.09 12.84 11.49
CA GLY A 23 2.75 13.37 11.71
C GLY A 23 1.76 12.91 10.64
N ASP A 24 1.34 13.84 9.79
CA ASP A 24 0.41 13.61 8.70
C ASP A 24 1.09 13.25 7.37
N ARG A 25 2.43 13.28 7.27
CA ARG A 25 3.15 12.97 6.04
C ARG A 25 3.81 11.60 6.10
N ILE A 26 3.65 10.83 5.03
CA ILE A 26 4.26 9.51 4.84
C ILE A 26 5.23 9.63 3.66
N SER A 27 6.51 9.37 3.89
CA SER A 27 7.52 9.40 2.83
C SER A 27 8.37 8.16 2.86
N GLY A 28 8.76 7.62 1.72
CA GLY A 28 9.55 6.39 1.71
C GLY A 28 9.93 5.88 0.34
N ARG A 29 10.40 4.64 0.34
CA ARG A 29 10.76 3.91 -0.87
C ARG A 29 10.29 2.46 -0.76
N ALA A 30 9.63 2.01 -1.82
CA ALA A 30 9.28 0.61 -2.00
C ALA A 30 10.07 0.03 -3.16
N GLY A 31 10.72 -1.12 -2.97
CA GLY A 31 11.41 -1.86 -4.02
C GLY A 31 12.86 -2.22 -3.70
N GLY A 32 13.47 -2.94 -4.65
CA GLY A 32 14.90 -3.26 -4.63
C GLY A 32 15.76 -2.12 -5.14
N ARG A 33 17.08 -2.30 -5.12
CA ARG A 33 18.09 -1.30 -5.53
C ARG A 33 17.95 -0.81 -6.99
N LEU A 34 17.31 -1.59 -7.86
CA LEU A 34 17.19 -1.34 -9.29
C LEU A 34 15.78 -0.89 -9.75
N TYR A 35 14.73 -1.26 -9.02
CA TYR A 35 13.33 -1.00 -9.39
C TYR A 35 12.54 -0.42 -8.21
N GLY A 36 13.14 0.52 -7.48
CA GLY A 36 12.50 1.17 -6.34
C GLY A 36 11.72 2.41 -6.75
N GLN A 37 10.48 2.55 -6.28
CA GLN A 37 9.70 3.78 -6.40
C GLN A 37 9.66 4.53 -5.07
N ASP A 38 9.71 5.85 -5.18
CA ASP A 38 9.52 6.78 -4.07
C ASP A 38 8.02 6.92 -3.78
N ILE A 39 7.66 6.90 -2.50
CA ILE A 39 6.29 7.04 -2.02
C ILE A 39 6.23 8.34 -1.24
N GLU A 40 5.34 9.25 -1.63
CA GLU A 40 5.05 10.46 -0.89
C GLU A 40 3.55 10.61 -0.73
N LEU A 41 3.04 10.43 0.48
CA LEU A 41 1.61 10.55 0.80
C LEU A 41 1.44 11.54 1.95
N GLU A 42 0.28 12.17 1.99
CA GLU A 42 -0.15 13.14 2.99
C GLU A 42 -1.56 12.77 3.43
N ILE A 43 -1.70 12.52 4.72
CA ILE A 43 -2.96 12.31 5.41
C ILE A 43 -3.60 13.68 5.60
N THR A 44 -4.87 13.79 5.22
CA THR A 44 -5.67 15.01 5.34
C THR A 44 -6.93 14.67 6.12
N GLU A 45 -7.65 15.69 6.58
CA GLU A 45 -8.93 15.50 7.27
C GLU A 45 -9.98 14.75 6.42
N ARG A 46 -9.83 14.77 5.09
CA ARG A 46 -10.74 14.12 4.15
C ARG A 46 -10.28 12.74 3.70
N GLY A 47 -9.05 12.32 4.01
CA GLY A 47 -8.49 11.07 3.50
C GLY A 47 -6.97 11.14 3.32
N VAL A 48 -6.44 10.61 2.22
CA VAL A 48 -5.00 10.59 1.91
C VAL A 48 -4.75 10.95 0.46
N GLN A 49 -3.80 11.84 0.21
CA GLN A 49 -3.39 12.26 -1.14
C GLN A 49 -1.88 12.24 -1.29
N GLY A 50 -1.36 12.11 -2.51
CA GLY A 50 0.07 12.12 -2.76
C GLY A 50 0.45 11.50 -4.09
N THR A 51 1.63 10.91 -4.17
CA THR A 51 2.19 10.29 -5.36
C THR A 51 3.01 9.04 -5.01
N VAL A 52 3.11 8.16 -5.99
CA VAL A 52 3.98 6.98 -5.96
C VAL A 52 4.76 6.91 -7.28
N GLY A 53 6.04 7.26 -7.18
CA GLY A 53 6.91 7.64 -8.29
C GLY A 53 6.26 8.64 -9.24
N GLU A 54 5.74 8.18 -10.39
CA GLU A 54 5.14 9.04 -11.42
C GLU A 54 3.61 9.13 -11.33
N GLU A 55 3.00 8.31 -10.49
CA GLU A 55 1.55 8.11 -10.43
C GLU A 55 0.95 8.87 -9.24
N SER A 56 -0.26 9.39 -9.39
CA SER A 56 -0.95 10.12 -8.33
C SER A 56 -1.79 9.20 -7.45
N VAL A 57 -1.80 9.44 -6.15
CA VAL A 57 -2.59 8.69 -5.17
C VAL A 57 -3.60 9.64 -4.55
N LYS A 58 -4.88 9.31 -4.64
CA LYS A 58 -5.94 10.10 -4.01
C LYS A 58 -7.00 9.18 -3.43
N ILE A 59 -7.18 9.27 -2.13
CA ILE A 59 -8.09 8.46 -1.33
C ILE A 59 -8.87 9.37 -0.41
N GLU A 60 -10.17 9.17 -0.34
CA GLU A 60 -11.09 9.96 0.46
C GLU A 60 -11.81 9.02 1.44
N LEU A 61 -11.98 9.46 2.67
CA LEU A 61 -12.73 8.74 3.69
C LEU A 61 -14.22 9.05 3.50
N GLU A 62 -14.97 8.04 3.06
CA GLU A 62 -16.40 8.11 2.78
C GLU A 62 -17.12 7.02 3.56
N GLU A 63 -18.08 7.39 4.42
CA GLU A 63 -18.89 6.45 5.22
C GLU A 63 -18.09 5.44 6.06
N GLY A 64 -16.88 5.80 6.51
CA GLY A 64 -15.99 4.93 7.27
C GLY A 64 -15.15 3.98 6.42
N GLU A 65 -15.12 4.21 5.11
CA GLU A 65 -14.31 3.48 4.14
C GLU A 65 -13.36 4.43 3.42
N LEU A 66 -12.13 3.99 3.18
CA LEU A 66 -11.16 4.72 2.38
C LEU A 66 -11.35 4.35 0.92
N ARG A 67 -11.87 5.27 0.10
CA ARG A 67 -12.20 5.04 -1.32
C ARG A 67 -11.45 6.03 -2.19
N GLY A 68 -10.87 5.56 -3.27
CA GLY A 68 -10.12 6.42 -4.17
C GLY A 68 -9.43 5.70 -5.29
N HIS A 69 -8.32 6.25 -5.75
CA HIS A 69 -7.52 5.75 -6.85
C HIS A 69 -6.03 5.85 -6.53
N VAL A 70 -5.30 4.81 -6.88
CA VAL A 70 -3.83 4.75 -6.90
C VAL A 70 -3.45 4.67 -8.38
N GLY A 71 -2.97 5.78 -8.93
CA GLY A 71 -2.80 5.96 -10.37
C GLY A 71 -4.10 5.71 -11.11
N ASN A 72 -4.11 4.71 -11.99
CA ASN A 72 -5.27 4.32 -12.78
C ASN A 72 -6.13 3.23 -12.12
N GLN A 73 -5.77 2.76 -10.93
CA GLN A 73 -6.47 1.65 -10.25
C GLN A 73 -7.33 2.17 -9.10
N LYS A 74 -8.58 1.71 -9.04
CA LYS A 74 -9.50 2.04 -7.95
C LYS A 74 -9.07 1.33 -6.66
N LEU A 75 -8.97 2.04 -5.54
CA LEU A 75 -8.71 1.44 -4.23
C LEU A 75 -9.92 1.63 -3.32
N VAL A 76 -10.34 0.57 -2.65
CA VAL A 76 -11.30 0.62 -1.55
C VAL A 76 -10.73 -0.17 -0.38
N LEU A 77 -10.59 0.47 0.78
CA LEU A 77 -10.13 -0.14 2.03
C LEU A 77 -11.15 0.14 3.14
N ARG A 78 -11.33 -0.84 4.03
CA ARG A 78 -12.26 -0.79 5.16
C ARG A 78 -11.61 -1.38 6.39
N GLY A 79 -11.80 -0.73 7.54
CA GLY A 79 -11.28 -1.17 8.83
C GLY A 79 -9.98 -0.49 9.25
N VAL A 80 -9.61 -0.67 10.52
CA VAL A 80 -8.46 -0.02 11.18
C VAL A 80 -7.37 -1.05 11.50
N ASP A 81 -7.60 -1.94 12.46
CA ASP A 81 -6.68 -3.03 12.82
C ASP A 81 -6.70 -4.19 11.81
N ARG A 82 -7.92 -4.53 11.35
CA ARG A 82 -8.15 -5.50 10.29
C ARG A 82 -8.66 -4.76 9.08
N VAL A 83 -7.79 -4.62 8.08
CA VAL A 83 -8.06 -3.85 6.88
C VAL A 83 -8.41 -4.82 5.76
N THR A 84 -9.56 -4.62 5.15
CA THR A 84 -10.01 -5.42 4.01
C THR A 84 -10.46 -4.53 2.87
N GLY A 85 -10.30 -4.98 1.64
CA GLY A 85 -10.54 -4.11 0.50
C GLY A 85 -10.24 -4.76 -0.83
N PHE A 86 -10.18 -3.94 -1.87
CA PHE A 86 -9.74 -4.35 -3.19
C PHE A 86 -9.03 -3.20 -3.92
N LEU A 87 -8.01 -3.55 -4.70
CA LEU A 87 -7.28 -2.66 -5.61
C LEU A 87 -7.55 -3.09 -7.06
N GLY A 88 -8.14 -2.19 -7.84
CA GLY A 88 -8.38 -2.31 -9.26
C GLY A 88 -9.84 -2.54 -9.62
N GLU A 89 -10.05 -3.10 -10.81
CA GLU A 89 -11.38 -3.31 -11.39
C GLU A 89 -12.14 -4.48 -10.73
N PRO A 90 -13.48 -4.46 -10.68
CA PRO A 90 -14.28 -5.47 -9.97
C PRO A 90 -14.11 -6.93 -10.47
N ILE A 91 -13.57 -7.16 -11.66
CA ILE A 91 -13.43 -8.50 -12.26
C ILE A 91 -11.97 -9.00 -12.22
N VAL A 92 -10.98 -8.10 -12.29
CA VAL A 92 -9.54 -8.41 -12.36
C VAL A 92 -8.76 -7.84 -11.16
N GLY A 93 -9.49 -7.30 -10.19
CA GLY A 93 -8.95 -6.61 -9.02
C GLY A 93 -8.26 -7.54 -8.03
N TRP A 94 -7.38 -6.93 -7.24
CA TRP A 94 -6.58 -7.58 -6.22
C TRP A 94 -7.27 -7.39 -4.87
N ASN A 95 -7.67 -8.49 -4.23
CA ASN A 95 -8.20 -8.41 -2.87
C ASN A 95 -7.10 -7.94 -1.91
N VAL A 96 -7.44 -7.03 -1.02
CA VAL A 96 -6.55 -6.55 0.04
C VAL A 96 -7.07 -7.13 1.35
N ALA A 97 -6.22 -7.85 2.06
CA ALA A 97 -6.52 -8.30 3.41
C ALA A 97 -5.27 -8.15 4.26
N ALA A 98 -5.37 -7.36 5.32
CA ALA A 98 -4.31 -7.10 6.27
C ALA A 98 -4.84 -7.19 7.70
N GLN A 99 -4.00 -7.66 8.60
CA GLN A 99 -4.30 -7.76 10.02
C GLN A 99 -3.09 -7.31 10.83
N GLN A 100 -3.31 -6.28 11.64
CA GLN A 100 -2.37 -5.80 12.62
C GLN A 100 -2.41 -6.71 13.85
N GLN A 101 -1.23 -7.12 14.31
CA GLN A 101 -0.99 -7.84 15.55
C GLN A 101 0.12 -7.11 16.31
N GLY A 102 -0.27 -6.23 17.22
CA GLY A 102 0.65 -5.33 17.92
C GLY A 102 1.32 -4.36 16.95
N GLU A 103 2.65 -4.36 16.92
CA GLU A 103 3.45 -3.48 16.06
C GLU A 103 3.67 -4.07 14.65
N ARG A 104 3.16 -5.28 14.37
CA ARG A 104 3.32 -5.93 13.06
C ARG A 104 2.01 -5.98 12.30
N LEU A 105 2.08 -5.76 11.00
CA LEU A 105 1.00 -5.90 10.04
C LEU A 105 1.33 -7.03 9.08
N GLN A 106 0.44 -7.99 8.98
CA GLN A 106 0.57 -9.11 8.06
C GLN A 106 -0.64 -9.15 7.15
N GLY A 107 -0.42 -9.42 5.86
CA GLY A 107 -1.51 -9.44 4.92
C GLY A 107 -1.18 -10.12 3.62
N GLN A 108 -2.14 -10.11 2.71
CA GLN A 108 -2.01 -10.58 1.34
C GLN A 108 -2.69 -9.61 0.39
N LEU A 109 -2.04 -9.40 -0.77
CA LEU A 109 -2.56 -8.62 -1.89
C LEU A 109 -2.80 -9.57 -3.06
N GLY A 110 -4.05 -9.72 -3.48
CA GLY A 110 -4.45 -10.58 -4.59
C GLY A 110 -5.33 -11.76 -4.19
N SER A 111 -5.56 -12.64 -5.17
CA SER A 111 -6.35 -13.86 -4.98
C SER A 111 -5.51 -14.99 -4.38
N THR A 112 -6.14 -16.00 -3.77
CA THR A 112 -5.46 -17.14 -3.09
C THR A 112 -4.39 -17.85 -3.93
N VAL A 113 -4.47 -17.77 -5.27
CA VAL A 113 -3.57 -18.45 -6.21
C VAL A 113 -2.38 -17.57 -6.68
N LEU A 114 -2.55 -16.24 -6.71
CA LEU A 114 -1.54 -15.27 -7.17
C LEU A 114 -1.24 -14.20 -6.12
N GLY A 115 -1.68 -14.43 -4.89
CA GLY A 115 -1.62 -13.48 -3.80
C GLY A 115 -0.18 -13.27 -3.36
N ARG A 116 0.21 -12.01 -3.22
CA ARG A 116 1.49 -11.61 -2.67
C ARG A 116 1.32 -11.37 -1.16
N PRO A 117 1.82 -12.26 -0.30
CA PRO A 117 1.83 -11.99 1.13
C PRO A 117 2.79 -10.84 1.43
N PHE A 118 2.46 -10.03 2.41
CA PHE A 118 3.33 -8.96 2.90
C PHE A 118 3.34 -8.95 4.42
N GLU A 119 4.48 -8.53 4.96
CA GLU A 119 4.67 -8.30 6.39
C GLU A 119 5.39 -6.97 6.57
N LEU A 120 4.81 -6.09 7.37
CA LEU A 120 5.34 -4.77 7.70
C LEU A 120 5.38 -4.62 9.22
N ASP A 121 6.46 -4.03 9.71
CA ASP A 121 6.60 -3.51 11.05
C ASP A 121 6.09 -2.07 11.02
N LEU A 122 5.06 -1.76 11.79
CA LEU A 122 4.39 -0.45 11.85
C LEU A 122 4.95 0.45 12.95
N GLY A 123 5.60 -0.12 13.97
CA GLY A 123 5.88 0.61 15.20
C GLY A 123 4.59 1.10 15.83
N THR A 124 4.42 2.42 15.94
CA THR A 124 3.21 3.06 16.48
C THR A 124 2.17 3.39 15.41
N ALA A 125 2.48 3.14 14.13
CA ALA A 125 1.58 3.48 13.03
C ALA A 125 0.31 2.60 13.01
N PRO A 126 -0.84 3.16 12.61
CA PRO A 126 -2.07 2.38 12.51
C PRO A 126 -2.07 1.40 11.33
N GLY A 127 -2.80 0.29 11.47
CA GLY A 127 -2.89 -0.80 10.50
C GLY A 127 -3.32 -0.37 9.09
N TRP A 128 -4.24 0.59 9.00
CA TRP A 128 -4.69 1.15 7.73
C TRP A 128 -3.58 1.92 7.01
N VAL A 129 -2.67 2.60 7.73
CA VAL A 129 -1.53 3.32 7.14
C VAL A 129 -0.54 2.31 6.56
N GLY A 130 -0.20 1.28 7.32
CA GLY A 130 0.65 0.21 6.83
C GLY A 130 0.07 -0.51 5.62
N THR A 131 -1.25 -0.73 5.63
CA THR A 131 -1.95 -1.37 4.50
C THR A 131 -1.91 -0.48 3.27
N LEU A 132 -2.14 0.83 3.45
CA LEU A 132 -2.06 1.79 2.35
C LEU A 132 -0.67 1.79 1.73
N VAL A 133 0.38 1.85 2.55
CA VAL A 133 1.77 1.78 2.10
C VAL A 133 2.03 0.47 1.35
N ALA A 134 1.54 -0.67 1.85
CA ALA A 134 1.69 -1.96 1.17
C ALA A 134 1.01 -1.97 -0.21
N VAL A 135 -0.21 -1.42 -0.31
CA VAL A 135 -0.98 -1.36 -1.57
C VAL A 135 -0.31 -0.43 -2.58
N VAL A 136 0.14 0.74 -2.13
CA VAL A 136 0.81 1.73 -2.97
C VAL A 136 2.17 1.19 -3.45
N ALA A 137 2.92 0.54 -2.57
CA ALA A 137 4.14 -0.20 -2.92
C ALA A 137 3.86 -1.32 -3.92
N PHE A 138 2.76 -2.05 -3.76
CA PHE A 138 2.39 -3.12 -4.68
C PHE A 138 2.05 -2.60 -6.07
N TYR A 139 1.27 -1.53 -6.15
CA TYR A 139 0.95 -0.85 -7.41
C TYR A 139 2.22 -0.42 -8.15
N ALA A 140 3.15 0.18 -7.42
CA ALA A 140 4.44 0.64 -7.91
C ALA A 140 5.33 -0.47 -8.48
N LEU A 141 5.35 -1.61 -7.79
CA LEU A 141 6.33 -2.67 -8.03
C LEU A 141 5.81 -3.79 -8.93
N GLU A 142 4.49 -3.92 -9.05
CA GLU A 142 3.86 -4.94 -9.87
C GLU A 142 3.39 -4.31 -11.19
N PRO A 143 4.12 -4.49 -12.31
CA PRO A 143 3.81 -3.84 -13.59
C PRO A 143 2.42 -4.23 -14.12
N ARG A 144 1.96 -5.42 -13.74
CA ARG A 144 0.62 -5.95 -14.06
C ARG A 144 -0.50 -5.11 -13.45
N VAL A 145 -0.20 -4.39 -12.36
CA VAL A 145 -1.15 -3.55 -11.63
C VAL A 145 -1.07 -2.12 -12.14
N SER A 146 0.14 -1.58 -12.28
CA SER A 146 0.36 -0.24 -12.85
C SER A 146 0.05 -0.15 -14.35
N GLY A 147 -0.08 -1.29 -15.05
CA GLY A 147 -0.29 -1.31 -16.50
C GLY A 147 0.96 -0.94 -17.30
N LYS A 148 2.13 -0.84 -16.64
CA LYS A 148 3.42 -0.58 -17.29
C LYS A 148 3.79 -1.83 -18.09
N ALA A 149 3.62 -1.76 -19.41
CA ALA A 149 4.07 -2.81 -20.31
C ALA A 149 5.56 -3.05 -20.06
N VAL A 150 5.96 -4.31 -19.83
CA VAL A 150 7.36 -4.69 -19.83
C VAL A 150 7.84 -4.61 -21.29
N SER A 151 8.27 -3.42 -21.70
CA SER A 151 8.94 -3.24 -22.99
C SER A 151 10.27 -3.98 -22.92
N SER A 152 10.30 -5.20 -23.44
CA SER A 152 11.53 -5.93 -23.75
C SER A 152 12.18 -5.38 -25.01
#